data_AF-A0A959F564-F1
#
_entry.id   AF-A0A959F564-F1
#
_cell.length_a   1.000
_cell.length_b   1.000
_cell.length_c   1.000
_cell.angle_alpha   90.00
_cell.angle_beta   90.00
_cell.angle_gamma   90.00
#
_symmetry.space_group_name_H-M   'P 1'
#
loop_
_entity.id
_entity.type
_entity.pdbx_description
1 polymer ?
#
loop_
_entity_poly.entity_id
_entity_poly.type
_entity_poly.pdbx_seq_one_letter_code
_entity_poly.pdbx_strand_id
1 'polypeptide(L)'
;ALPRMKDKEDGIEAGRNFISRCAFDETYCEEGISGLEAYRKEWDQNRGVWRDSPLHDWASHPADAFQQLALNHTPAFADKMSRPQARPIVKRSAVGWT
;
A
#
# COMPACT_ATOMS: atom_id res chain seq x y z
N ALA A 1 5.84 6.96 9.21
CA ALA A 1 6.22 5.75 8.44
C ALA A 1 5.12 4.71 8.60
N LEU A 2 4.76 3.99 7.54
CA LEU A 2 3.80 2.87 7.63
C LEU A 2 4.42 1.71 8.41
N PRO A 3 3.62 0.92 9.14
CA PRO A 3 4.13 -0.30 9.78
C PRO A 3 4.62 -1.27 8.70
N ARG A 4 5.76 -1.93 8.97
CA ARG A 4 6.31 -2.95 8.07
C ARG A 4 5.33 -4.12 7.98
N MET A 5 5.05 -4.57 6.77
CA MET A 5 4.30 -5.80 6.50
C MET A 5 4.95 -6.98 7.24
N LYS A 6 4.15 -7.67 8.06
CA LYS A 6 4.60 -8.83 8.84
C LYS A 6 4.66 -10.07 7.94
N ASP A 7 3.57 -10.30 7.22
CA ASP A 7 3.36 -11.48 6.40
C ASP A 7 3.15 -11.10 4.94
N LYS A 8 3.93 -11.73 4.06
CA LYS A 8 3.98 -11.39 2.64
C LYS A 8 2.68 -11.76 1.91
N GLU A 9 2.11 -12.91 2.28
CA GLU A 9 0.88 -13.43 1.70
C GLU A 9 -0.31 -12.48 1.94
N ASP A 10 -0.39 -11.88 3.14
CA ASP A 10 -1.42 -10.88 3.46
C ASP A 10 -1.32 -9.68 2.51
N GLY A 11 -0.09 -9.25 2.19
CA GLY A 11 0.17 -8.19 1.23
C GLY A 11 -0.31 -8.53 -0.18
N ILE A 12 0.02 -9.74 -0.63
CA ILE A 12 -0.37 -10.24 -1.95
C ILE A 12 -1.90 -10.32 -2.06
N GLU A 13 -2.55 -10.89 -1.06
CA GLU A 13 -4.01 -11.03 -1.05
C GLU A 13 -4.72 -9.68 -0.97
N ALA A 14 -4.21 -8.75 -0.17
CA ALA A 14 -4.70 -7.38 -0.15
C ALA A 14 -4.54 -6.71 -1.52
N GLY A 15 -3.38 -6.88 -2.17
CA GLY A 15 -3.12 -6.37 -3.51
C GLY A 15 -4.11 -6.89 -4.55
N ARG A 16 -4.37 -8.21 -4.57
CA ARG A 16 -5.34 -8.84 -5.48
C ARG A 16 -6.75 -8.30 -5.30
N ASN A 17 -7.18 -8.12 -4.06
CA ASN A 17 -8.50 -7.57 -3.78
C ASN A 17 -8.59 -6.08 -4.12
N PHE A 18 -7.50 -5.33 -3.93
CA PHE A 18 -7.46 -3.88 -4.13
C PHE A 18 -7.34 -3.46 -5.60
N ILE A 19 -6.66 -4.23 -6.44
CA ILE A 19 -6.37 -3.85 -7.83
C ILE A 19 -7.63 -3.52 -8.64
N SER A 20 -8.75 -4.21 -8.37
CA SER A 20 -10.06 -3.97 -8.99
C SER A 20 -10.65 -2.59 -8.71
N ARG A 21 -10.14 -1.90 -7.68
CA ARG A 21 -10.58 -0.56 -7.25
C ARG A 21 -9.66 0.55 -7.75
N CYS A 22 -8.58 0.20 -8.44
CA CYS A 22 -7.57 1.13 -8.92
C CYS A 22 -7.77 1.44 -10.40
N ALA A 23 -7.53 2.68 -10.78
CA ALA A 23 -7.33 3.08 -12.17
C ALA A 23 -5.87 3.57 -12.29
N PHE A 24 -5.16 3.05 -13.27
CA PHE A 24 -3.77 3.40 -13.55
C PHE A 24 -3.71 4.25 -14.81
N ASP A 25 -2.84 5.25 -14.79
CA ASP A 25 -2.49 6.00 -16.00
C ASP A 25 -1.51 5.16 -16.83
N GLU A 26 -1.88 4.84 -18.06
CA GLU A 26 -1.08 3.96 -18.92
C GLU A 26 0.31 4.55 -19.24
N THR A 27 0.41 5.88 -19.40
CA THR A 27 1.66 6.53 -19.81
C THR A 27 2.59 6.77 -18.64
N TYR A 28 2.06 7.27 -17.52
CA TYR A 28 2.89 7.64 -16.37
C TYR A 28 3.15 6.48 -15.39
N CYS A 29 2.39 5.39 -15.48
CA CYS A 29 2.55 4.22 -14.61
C CYS A 29 3.02 2.96 -15.37
N GLU A 30 3.56 3.09 -16.58
CA GLU A 30 4.01 1.96 -17.42
C GLU A 30 4.89 0.96 -16.66
N GLU A 31 5.95 1.44 -15.99
CA GLU A 31 6.88 0.59 -15.23
C GLU A 31 6.18 -0.14 -14.07
N GLY A 32 5.27 0.56 -13.37
CA GLY A 32 4.50 -0.02 -12.28
C GLY A 32 3.53 -1.10 -12.76
N ILE A 33 2.83 -0.84 -13.87
CA ILE A 33 1.91 -1.79 -14.50
C ILE A 33 2.68 -3.03 -14.97
N SER A 34 3.77 -2.84 -15.72
CA SER A 34 4.63 -3.93 -16.19
C SER A 34 5.15 -4.79 -15.04
N GLY A 35 5.55 -4.15 -13.94
CA GLY A 35 5.96 -4.85 -12.72
C GLY A 35 4.84 -5.67 -12.08
N LEU A 36 3.62 -5.14 -12.02
CA LEU A 36 2.47 -5.90 -11.50
C LEU A 36 2.11 -7.09 -12.39
N GLU A 37 2.23 -6.94 -13.71
CA GLU A 37 1.98 -8.02 -14.67
C GLU A 37 3.06 -9.12 -14.63
N ALA A 38 4.32 -8.75 -14.42
CA ALA A 38 5.44 -9.69 -14.36
C ALA A 38 5.58 -10.42 -13.01
N TYR A 39 4.93 -9.92 -11.95
CA TYR A 39 5.02 -10.47 -10.60
C TYR A 39 4.43 -11.88 -10.52
N ARG A 40 5.26 -12.85 -10.10
CA ARG A 40 4.91 -14.28 -10.14
C ARG A 40 5.60 -15.08 -9.05
N LYS A 41 5.15 -16.32 -8.83
CA LYS A 41 5.83 -17.29 -7.97
C LYS A 41 7.10 -17.82 -8.63
N GLU A 42 8.06 -18.24 -7.82
CA GLU A 42 9.26 -18.92 -8.33
C GLU A 42 8.94 -20.39 -8.64
N TRP A 43 9.35 -20.89 -9.81
CA TRP A 43 9.23 -22.30 -10.18
C TRP A 43 10.51 -23.06 -9.80
N ASP A 44 10.38 -24.13 -9.01
CA ASP A 44 11.49 -25.03 -8.70
C ASP A 44 11.56 -26.15 -9.74
N GLN A 45 12.48 -26.04 -10.70
CA GLN A 45 12.64 -27.02 -11.77
C GLN A 45 13.04 -28.41 -11.28
N ASN A 46 13.76 -28.50 -10.16
CA ASN A 46 14.25 -29.78 -9.64
C ASN A 46 13.13 -30.56 -8.96
N ARG A 47 12.24 -29.84 -8.26
CA ARG A 47 11.11 -30.44 -7.53
C ARG A 47 9.82 -30.48 -8.36
N GLY A 48 9.76 -29.73 -9.47
CA GLY A 48 8.58 -29.63 -10.31
C GLY A 48 7.40 -28.97 -9.58
N VAL A 49 7.67 -28.02 -8.67
CA VAL A 49 6.65 -27.34 -7.87
C VAL A 49 6.90 -25.83 -7.81
N TRP A 50 5.83 -25.05 -7.65
CA TRP A 50 5.93 -23.63 -7.31
C TRP A 50 6.38 -23.48 -5.86
N ARG A 51 7.29 -22.53 -5.60
CA ARG A 51 7.65 -22.14 -4.24
C ARG A 51 6.54 -21.31 -3.61
N ASP A 52 6.50 -21.34 -2.28
CA ASP A 52 5.57 -20.50 -1.52
C ASP A 52 5.93 -19.02 -1.64
N SER A 53 7.22 -18.71 -1.77
CA SER A 53 7.69 -17.34 -1.96
C SER A 53 7.54 -16.85 -3.40
N PRO A 54 7.22 -15.56 -3.60
CA PRO A 54 7.27 -14.92 -4.91
C PRO A 54 8.71 -14.88 -5.43
N LEU A 55 8.86 -14.83 -6.76
CA LEU A 55 10.15 -14.62 -7.39
C LEU A 55 10.66 -13.21 -7.06
N HIS A 56 11.90 -13.13 -6.60
CA HIS A 56 12.55 -11.85 -6.31
C HIS A 56 13.35 -11.38 -7.53
N ASP A 57 12.68 -10.64 -8.42
CA ASP A 57 13.27 -9.93 -9.55
C ASP A 57 12.86 -8.44 -9.52
N TRP A 58 13.08 -7.72 -10.61
CA TRP A 58 12.74 -6.30 -10.73
C TRP A 58 11.25 -6.02 -10.47
N ALA A 59 10.36 -6.97 -10.75
CA ALA A 59 8.91 -6.84 -10.57
C ALA A 59 8.51 -6.86 -9.08
N SER A 60 9.41 -7.32 -8.20
CA SER A 60 9.15 -7.32 -6.75
C SER A 60 9.09 -5.91 -6.16
N HIS A 61 9.85 -4.94 -6.66
CA HIS A 61 9.83 -3.58 -6.14
C HIS A 61 8.47 -2.88 -6.32
N PRO A 62 7.90 -2.79 -7.54
CA PRO A 62 6.59 -2.19 -7.74
C PRO A 62 5.47 -3.00 -7.06
N ALA A 63 5.55 -4.33 -7.06
CA ALA A 63 4.59 -5.18 -6.38
C ALA A 63 4.57 -4.94 -4.86
N ASP A 64 5.74 -4.85 -4.22
CA ASP A 64 5.86 -4.62 -2.77
C ASP A 64 5.30 -3.25 -2.38
N ALA A 65 5.58 -2.22 -3.19
CA ALA A 65 5.02 -0.89 -3.00
C ALA A 65 3.48 -0.91 -3.09
N PHE A 66 2.94 -1.59 -4.10
CA PHE A 66 1.49 -1.70 -4.28
C PHE A 66 0.82 -2.52 -3.17
N GLN A 67 1.42 -3.63 -2.73
CA GLN A 67 0.93 -4.44 -1.63
C GLN A 67 0.93 -3.65 -0.31
N GLN A 68 1.95 -2.83 -0.07
CA GLN A 68 1.98 -1.96 1.10
C GLN A 68 0.87 -0.89 1.04
N LEU A 69 0.59 -0.33 -0.13
CA LEU A 69 -0.57 0.56 -0.33
C LEU A 69 -1.87 -0.18 -0.03
N ALA A 70 -2.06 -1.37 -0.62
CA ALA A 70 -3.24 -2.19 -0.46
C ALA A 70 -3.45 -2.65 1.00
N LEU A 71 -2.41 -2.98 1.77
CA LEU A 71 -2.62 -3.31 3.18
C LEU A 71 -3.13 -2.14 4.02
N ASN A 72 -2.74 -0.92 3.64
CA ASN A 72 -3.06 0.27 4.42
C ASN A 72 -4.28 1.04 3.87
N HIS A 73 -4.93 0.56 2.80
CA HIS A 73 -6.11 1.20 2.17
C HIS A 73 -7.42 1.02 2.97
N THR A 74 -7.41 1.17 4.30
CA THR A 74 -8.66 1.03 5.06
C THR A 74 -9.55 2.29 4.97
N PRO A 75 -10.89 2.16 4.97
CA PRO A 75 -11.80 3.32 5.00
C PRO A 75 -11.63 4.16 6.28
N ALA A 76 -11.11 3.57 7.36
CA ALA A 76 -10.74 4.29 8.58
C ALA A 76 -9.64 5.34 8.36
N PHE A 77 -8.77 5.16 7.35
CA PHE A 77 -7.80 6.18 6.96
C PHE A 77 -8.48 7.37 6.27
N ALA A 78 -9.49 7.14 5.43
CA ALA A 78 -10.31 8.19 4.83
C ALA A 78 -11.13 8.95 5.90
N ASP A 79 -11.70 8.23 6.88
CA ASP A 79 -12.45 8.82 8.00
C ASP A 79 -11.56 9.70 8.90
N LYS A 80 -10.32 9.27 9.16
CA LYS A 80 -9.33 10.07 9.91
C LYS A 80 -8.86 11.31 9.16
N MET A 81 -8.88 11.31 7.82
CA MET A 81 -8.43 12.43 6.99
C MET A 81 -9.56 13.40 6.64
N SER A 82 -10.81 12.93 6.61
CA SER A 82 -12.02 13.75 6.39
C SER A 82 -12.48 14.51 7.64
N ARG A 83 -12.00 14.16 8.84
CA ARG A 83 -12.41 14.84 10.06
C ARG A 83 -11.56 16.10 10.25
N PRO A 84 -12.13 17.32 10.12
CA PRO A 84 -11.38 18.53 10.45
C PRO A 84 -10.99 18.42 11.93
N GLN A 85 -9.68 18.41 12.20
CA GLN A 85 -9.17 18.47 13.56
C GLN A 85 -9.60 19.83 14.13
N ALA A 86 -10.68 19.83 14.91
CA ALA A 86 -11.12 21.02 15.61
C ALA A 86 -9.97 21.46 16.52
N ARG A 87 -9.29 22.55 16.13
CA ARG A 87 -8.27 23.15 16.99
C ARG A 87 -8.99 23.55 18.28
N PRO A 88 -8.48 23.19 19.47
CA PRO A 88 -9.09 23.67 20.70
C PRO A 88 -9.12 25.19 20.64
N ILE A 89 -10.30 25.78 20.86
CA ILE A 89 -10.44 27.24 20.98
C ILE A 89 -9.64 27.62 22.22
N VAL A 90 -8.41 28.07 22.02
CA VAL A 90 -7.60 28.67 23.08
C VAL A 90 -8.34 29.95 23.46
N LYS A 91 -9.10 29.92 24.55
CA LYS A 91 -9.63 31.12 25.18
C LYS A 91 -8.42 31.92 25.65
N ARG A 92 -7.95 32.88 24.85
CA ARG A 92 -7.05 33.91 25.34
C ARG A 92 -7.80 34.63 26.46
N SER A 93 -7.35 34.43 27.69
CA SER A 93 -7.85 35.16 28.84
C SER A 93 -7.60 36.65 28.59
N ALA A 94 -8.67 37.43 28.59
CA ALA A 94 -8.61 38.88 28.54
C ALA A 94 -8.11 39.39 29.90
N VAL A 95 -6.80 39.49 30.09
CA VAL A 95 -6.24 40.22 31.23
C VAL A 95 -4.92 40.87 30.84
N GLY A 96 -4.89 42.21 30.89
CA GLY A 96 -3.67 42.98 31.12
C GLY A 96 -3.09 43.73 29.93
N TRP A 97 -3.72 44.84 29.52
CA TRP A 97 -2.97 46.03 29.10
C TRP A 97 -3.10 47.06 30.22
N THR A 98 -2.29 46.91 31.26
CA THR A 98 -1.93 47.93 32.26
C THR A 98 -0.60 47.55 32.88
#